data_AF-A0AAV6ZDF1-F1
#
_entry.id   AF-A0AAV6ZDF1-F1
#
_cell.length_a   1.000
_cell.length_b   1.000
_cell.length_c   1.000
_cell.angle_alpha   90.00
_cell.angle_beta   90.00
_cell.angle_gamma   90.00
#
_symmetry.space_group_name_H-M   'P 1'
#
loop_
_entity.id
_entity.type
_entity.pdbx_description
1 polymer ?
#
loop_
_entity_poly.entity_id
_entity_poly.type
_entity_poly.pdbx_seq_one_letter_code
_entity_poly.pdbx_strand_id
1 'polypeptide(L)' 'MISRIFCSLSLGCVSDGGSRIFCSLSLGCVSDGGSRIFCSLSLGCVSDGGSRIFCSLSLGCVSDGGSRIFCSLLF' A
#
# COMPACT_ATOMS: atom_id res chain seq x y z
N MET A 1 -7.80 -13.50 -11.40
CA MET A 1 -8.55 -12.26 -11.71
C MET A 1 -7.95 -11.15 -10.86
N ILE A 2 -7.64 -9.97 -11.42
CA ILE A 2 -7.05 -8.86 -10.63
C ILE A 2 -8.12 -7.83 -10.31
N SER A 3 -8.37 -7.63 -9.02
CA SER A 3 -9.32 -6.63 -8.54
C SER A 3 -8.66 -5.25 -8.50
N ARG A 4 -9.35 -4.21 -8.96
CA ARG A 4 -8.87 -2.82 -8.87
C ARG A 4 -9.78 -2.00 -8.00
N ILE A 5 -9.21 -1.29 -7.04
CA ILE A 5 -9.92 -0.47 -6.06
C ILE A 5 -9.39 0.96 -6.16
N PHE A 6 -10.29 1.93 -6.24
CA PHE A 6 -9.97 3.35 -6.26
C PHE A 6 -10.74 4.05 -5.13
N CYS A 7 -10.03 4.74 -4.24
CA CYS A 7 -10.64 5.55 -3.19
C CYS A 7 -9.90 6.88 -3.04
N SER A 8 -10.60 7.95 -2.67
CA SER A 8 -9.93 9.23 -2.37
C SER A 8 -9.32 9.22 -0.96
N LEU A 9 -10.06 8.70 0.01
CA LEU A 9 -9.64 8.62 1.41
C LEU A 9 -9.94 7.21 1.92
N SER A 10 -8.97 6.62 2.62
CA SER A 10 -9.16 5.37 3.33
C SER A 10 -8.59 5.47 4.74
N LEU A 11 -9.35 4.99 5.73
CA LEU A 11 -8.79 4.79 7.07
C LEU A 11 -7.84 3.58 7.10
N GLY A 12 -8.09 2.59 6.24
CA GLY A 12 -7.34 1.34 6.20
C GLY A 12 -7.58 0.63 4.86
N CYS A 13 -6.54 0.47 4.05
CA CYS A 13 -6.59 -0.33 2.83
C CYS A 13 -6.04 -1.72 3.13
N VAL A 14 -6.88 -2.76 3.01
CA VAL A 14 -6.43 -4.14 3.11
C VAL A 14 -6.60 -4.80 1.74
N SER A 15 -5.55 -5.44 1.24
CA SER A 15 -5.63 -6.29 0.05
C SER A 15 -4.96 -7.62 0.29
N ASP A 16 -5.64 -8.68 -0.12
CA ASP A 16 -5.19 -10.05 -0.13
C ASP A 16 -5.19 -10.57 -1.57
N GLY A 17 -4.13 -11.28 -1.96
CA GLY A 17 -4.02 -11.91 -3.27
C GLY A 17 -3.77 -10.93 -4.44
N GLY A 18 -4.15 -11.30 -5.66
CA GLY A 18 -3.87 -10.49 -6.85
C GLY A 18 -4.73 -9.23 -6.94
N SER A 19 -4.38 -8.15 -6.23
CA SER A 19 -5.17 -6.91 -6.19
C SER A 19 -4.34 -5.65 -6.50
N ARG A 20 -4.99 -4.60 -7.01
CA ARG A 20 -4.38 -3.27 -7.18
C ARG A 20 -5.23 -2.19 -6.52
N ILE A 21 -4.68 -1.51 -5.53
CA ILE A 21 -5.34 -0.41 -4.82
C ILE A 21 -4.70 0.91 -5.22
N PHE A 22 -5.53 1.91 -5.50
CA PHE A 22 -5.13 3.30 -5.70
C PHE A 22 -5.87 4.17 -4.69
N CYS A 23 -5.14 4.89 -3.85
CA CYS A 23 -5.69 5.82 -2.87
C CYS A 23 -4.98 7.17 -2.90
N SER A 24 -5.68 8.29 -2.68
CA SER A 24 -4.97 9.56 -2.48
C SER A 24 -4.38 9.62 -1.07
N LEU A 25 -5.17 9.30 -0.04
CA LEU A 25 -4.72 9.36 1.34
C LEU A 25 -5.17 8.12 2.13
N SER A 26 -4.22 7.46 2.80
CA SER A 26 -4.47 6.31 3.66
C SER A 26 -3.88 6.51 5.05
N LEU A 27 -4.65 6.23 6.10
CA LEU A 27 -4.06 6.19 7.45
C LEU A 27 -3.24 4.91 7.66
N GLY A 28 -3.67 3.81 7.04
CA GLY A 28 -2.97 2.53 7.06
C GLY A 28 -3.15 1.76 5.76
N CYS A 29 -2.10 1.12 5.27
CA CYS A 29 -2.16 0.15 4.18
C CYS A 29 -1.63 -1.19 4.70
N VAL A 30 -2.36 -2.27 4.47
CA VAL A 30 -1.93 -3.65 4.72
C VAL A 30 -2.09 -4.42 3.42
N SER A 31 -1.05 -5.11 3.00
CA SER A 31 -1.02 -5.86 1.76
C SER A 31 -0.48 -7.26 2.04
N ASP A 32 -1.20 -8.29 1.62
CA ASP A 32 -0.76 -9.68 1.64
C ASP A 32 -0.78 -10.26 0.21
N GLY A 33 0.22 -11.07 -0.11
CA GLY A 33 0.28 -11.77 -1.39
C GLY A 33 0.68 -10.90 -2.59
N GLY A 34 0.31 -11.30 -3.81
CA GLY A 34 0.67 -10.63 -5.07
C GLY A 34 -0.02 -9.27 -5.34
N SER A 35 -0.17 -8.44 -4.31
CA SER A 35 -0.89 -7.18 -4.29
C SER A 35 -0.01 -5.98 -4.67
N ARG A 36 -0.61 -4.93 -5.22
CA ARG A 36 0.05 -3.63 -5.43
C ARG A 36 -0.78 -2.47 -4.92
N ILE A 37 -0.20 -1.65 -4.05
CA ILE A 37 -0.87 -0.49 -3.47
C ILE A 37 -0.15 0.78 -3.94
N PHE A 38 -0.91 1.75 -4.40
CA PHE A 38 -0.45 3.09 -4.76
C PHE A 38 -1.18 4.10 -3.89
N CYS A 39 -0.44 4.89 -3.11
CA CYS A 39 -0.97 5.95 -2.26
C CYS A 39 -0.21 7.25 -2.47
N SER A 40 -0.86 8.42 -2.41
CA SER A 40 -0.09 9.68 -2.37
C SER A 40 0.44 9.94 -0.96
N LEU A 41 -0.36 9.70 0.08
CA LEU A 41 0.06 9.86 1.47
C LEU A 41 -0.36 8.65 2.29
N SER A 42 0.57 8.07 3.05
CA SER A 42 0.28 7.02 4.02
C SER A 42 0.85 7.34 5.41
N LEU A 43 0.06 7.14 6.47
CA LEU A 43 0.62 7.24 7.83
C LEU A 43 1.34 5.96 8.26
N GLY A 44 0.89 4.80 7.76
CA GLY A 44 1.51 3.51 8.00
C GLY A 44 1.30 2.54 6.84
N CYS A 45 2.34 1.81 6.47
CA CYS A 45 2.26 0.73 5.47
C CYS A 45 2.81 -0.57 6.05
N VAL A 46 2.08 -1.66 5.88
CA VAL A 46 2.48 -3.02 6.20
C VAL A 46 2.31 -3.89 4.96
N SER A 47 3.32 -4.66 4.62
CA SER A 47 3.34 -5.48 3.42
C SER A 47 3.92 -6.85 3.70
N ASP A 48 3.22 -7.91 3.29
CA ASP A 48 3.63 -9.31 3.36
C ASP A 48 3.50 -10.00 1.98
N GLY A 49 4.30 -11.05 1.75
CA GLY A 49 4.05 -12.02 0.69
C GLY A 49 4.19 -11.55 -0.77
N GLY A 50 5.28 -10.87 -1.15
CA GLY A 50 5.51 -10.46 -2.54
C GLY A 50 4.68 -9.25 -3.00
N SER A 51 4.11 -8.53 -2.03
CA SER A 51 3.38 -7.28 -2.23
C SER A 51 4.30 -6.12 -2.63
N ARG A 52 3.75 -5.11 -3.33
CA ARG A 52 4.45 -3.85 -3.62
C ARG A 52 3.63 -2.65 -3.23
N ILE A 53 4.19 -1.78 -2.40
CA ILE A 53 3.55 -0.54 -1.97
C ILE A 53 4.34 0.64 -2.53
N PHE A 54 3.66 1.58 -3.15
CA PHE A 54 4.19 2.84 -3.66
C PHE A 54 3.48 3.98 -2.96
N CYS A 55 4.20 4.77 -2.18
CA CYS A 55 3.66 5.94 -1.49
C CYS A 55 4.46 7.21 -1.83
N SER A 56 3.80 8.34 -2.10
CA SER A 56 4.54 9.60 -2.32
C SER A 56 5.02 10.25 -1.02
N LEU A 57 4.42 9.90 0.13
CA LEU A 57 4.87 10.24 1.48
C LEU A 57 4.44 9.12 2.43
N SER A 58 5.33 8.66 3.31
CA SER A 58 4.99 7.68 4.35
C SER A 58 5.61 8.02 5.71
N LEU A 59 4.84 7.95 6.80
CA LEU A 59 5.36 8.15 8.17
C LEU A 59 5.90 6.87 8.84
N GLY A 60 5.57 5.68 8.31
CA GLY A 60 6.06 4.41 8.84
C GLY A 60 5.80 3.26 7.87
N CYS A 61 6.79 2.38 7.69
CA CYS A 61 6.70 1.26 6.76
C CYS A 61 7.28 -0.02 7.39
N VAL A 62 6.54 -1.12 7.29
CA VAL A 62 6.95 -2.47 7.71
C VAL A 62 6.75 -3.43 6.55
N SER A 63 7.79 -4.18 6.20
CA SER A 63 7.78 -5.08 5.05
C SER A 63 8.33 -6.44 5.48
N ASP A 64 7.58 -7.50 5.25
CA ASP A 64 7.95 -8.89 5.47
C ASP A 64 7.74 -9.72 4.18
N GLY A 65 8.30 -10.93 4.11
CA GLY A 65 7.97 -11.90 3.06
C GLY A 65 8.24 -11.47 1.61
N GLY A 66 9.42 -10.90 1.31
CA GLY A 66 9.79 -10.50 -0.07
C GLY A 66 9.03 -9.29 -0.62
N SER A 67 8.28 -8.60 0.24
CA SER A 67 7.59 -7.35 -0.08
C SER A 67 8.56 -6.20 -0.36
N ARG A 68 8.09 -5.22 -1.13
CA ARG A 68 8.85 -3.98 -1.42
C ARG A 68 8.00 -2.75 -1.20
N ILE A 69 8.54 -1.80 -0.43
CA ILE A 69 7.90 -0.52 -0.16
C ILE A 69 8.76 0.57 -0.75
N PHE A 70 8.16 1.38 -1.62
CA PHE A 70 8.78 2.53 -2.26
C PHE A 70 8.09 3.78 -1.75
N CYS A 71 8.81 4.56 -0.95
CA CYS A 71 8.32 5.83 -0.44
C CYS A 71 9.28 6.94 -0.83
N SER A 72 8.78 7.97 -1.50
CA SER A 72 9.49 9.24 -1.57
C SER A 72 9.18 10.03 -0.30
N LEU A 73 10.18 10.61 0.34
CA LEU A 73 9.97 11.62 1.37
C LEU A 73 10.27 12.95 0.70
N LEU A 74 9.24 13.54 0.09
CA LEU A 74 9.34 14.86 -0.54
C LEU A 74 8.92 15.87 0.54
N PHE A 75 9.92 16.46 1.21
CA PHE A 75 9.74 17.68 2.00
C PHE A 75 9.82 18.89 1.07
#